data_AF-A0A7G9YY34-F1
#
_entry.id   AF-A0A7G9YY34-F1
#
_cell.length_a   1.000
_cell.length_b   1.000
_cell.length_c   1.000
_cell.angle_alpha   90.00
_cell.angle_beta   90.00
_cell.angle_gamma   90.00
#
_symmetry.space_group_name_H-M   'P 1'
#
loop_
_entity.id
_entity.type
_entity.pdbx_description
1 polymer ?
#
loop_
_entity_poly.entity_id
_entity_poly.type
_entity_poly.pdbx_seq_one_letter_code
_entity_poly.pdbx_strand_id
1 'polypeptide(L)' 'MNMATRTKAIYEEGILKPLEKLDLKEGEEVEIELKKSITERTFGIIQLLFLQ' A
#
# COMPACT_ATOMS: atom_id res chain seq x y z
N MET A 1 -10.44 20.03 -8.68
CA MET A 1 -9.20 19.50 -8.07
C MET A 1 -9.58 18.21 -7.35
N ASN A 2 -9.02 17.06 -7.73
CA ASN A 2 -9.24 15.83 -6.97
C ASN A 2 -8.28 15.86 -5.77
N MET A 3 -8.84 15.95 -4.56
CA MET A 3 -8.07 15.86 -3.33
C MET A 3 -7.86 14.37 -3.02
N ALA A 4 -6.61 13.92 -3.07
CA ALA A 4 -6.25 12.54 -2.78
C ALA A 4 -5.58 12.45 -1.41
N THR A 5 -6.22 11.74 -0.48
CA THR A 5 -5.63 11.40 0.83
C THR A 5 -4.94 10.05 0.71
N ARG A 6 -3.65 9.96 1.06
CA ARG A 6 -2.92 8.70 1.09
C ARG A 6 -2.94 8.13 2.51
N THR A 7 -3.45 6.91 2.66
CA THR A 7 -3.38 6.16 3.91
C THR A 7 -2.50 4.92 3.77
N LYS A 8 -2.00 4.39 4.89
CA LYS A 8 -1.32 3.09 4.94
C LYS A 8 -2.32 2.02 5.33
N ALA A 9 -2.18 0.83 4.74
CA ALA A 9 -3.01 -0.32 5.03
C ALA A 9 -2.18 -1.60 5.06
N ILE A 10 -2.65 -2.58 5.82
CA ILE A 10 -2.16 -3.96 5.78
C ILE A 10 -3.12 -4.78 4.94
N TYR A 11 -2.57 -5.66 4.10
CA TYR A 11 -3.34 -6.65 3.37
C TYR A 11 -3.29 -7.99 4.09
N GLU A 12 -4.42 -8.42 4.61
CA GLU A 12 -4.57 -9.68 5.36
C GLU A 12 -5.88 -10.35 4.95
N GLU A 13 -5.82 -11.66 4.71
CA GLU A 13 -7.00 -12.49 4.41
C GLU A 13 -7.86 -11.95 3.24
N GLY A 14 -7.24 -11.30 2.26
CA GLY A 14 -7.95 -10.74 1.11
C GLY A 14 -8.47 -9.32 1.30
N ILE A 15 -8.26 -8.70 2.47
CA ILE A 15 -8.86 -7.41 2.85
C ILE A 15 -7.77 -6.37 3.12
N LEU A 16 -7.96 -5.14 2.62
CA LEU A 16 -7.15 -3.98 2.98
C LEU A 16 -7.68 -3.35 4.28
N LYS A 17 -6.88 -3.39 5.34
CA LYS A 17 -7.20 -2.81 6.65
C LYS A 17 -6.36 -1.54 6.86
N PRO A 18 -6.95 -0.34 7.00
CA PRO A 18 -6.19 0.87 7.23
C PRO A 18 -5.50 0.82 8.61
N LEU A 19 -4.29 1.37 8.69
CA LEU A 19 -3.54 1.45 9.96
C LEU A 19 -4.08 2.50 10.91
N GLU A 20 -4.88 3.44 10.40
CA GLU A 20 -5.46 4.56 11.12
C GLU A 20 -6.94 4.72 10.74
N LYS A 21 -7.71 5.39 11.61
CA LYS A 21 -9.12 5.66 11.34
C LYS A 21 -9.26 6.62 10.16
N LEU A 22 -10.11 6.27 9.20
CA LEU A 22 -10.45 7.12 8.07
C LEU A 22 -11.70 7.94 8.38
N ASP A 23 -11.72 9.18 7.90
CA ASP A 23 -12.87 10.07 8.00
C ASP A 23 -13.84 9.82 6.82
N LEU A 24 -14.37 8.60 6.75
CA LEU A 24 -15.34 8.18 5.73
C LEU A 24 -16.70 7.98 6.38
N LYS A 25 -17.77 8.29 5.64
CA LYS A 25 -19.13 7.98 6.07
C LYS A 25 -19.43 6.50 5.85
N GLU A 26 -20.36 5.96 6.64
CA GLU A 26 -20.83 4.60 6.44
C GLU A 26 -21.49 4.45 5.06
N GLY A 27 -21.05 3.46 4.28
CA GLY A 27 -21.49 3.24 2.90
C GLY A 27 -20.84 4.15 1.85
N GLU A 28 -19.86 4.98 2.22
CA GLU A 28 -19.13 5.81 1.27
C GLU A 28 -18.25 4.97 0.33
N GLU A 29 -18.48 5.10 -0.98
CA GLU A 29 -17.69 4.42 -2.01
C GLU A 29 -16.44 5.24 -2.34
N VAL A 30 -15.27 4.59 -2.37
CA VAL A 30 -13.99 5.24 -2.63
C VAL A 30 -13.19 4.46 -3.67
N GLU A 31 -12.37 5.16 -4.45
CA GLU A 31 -11.43 4.56 -5.39
C GLU A 31 -10.07 4.32 -4.73
N ILE A 32 -9.46 3.16 -4.97
CA ILE A 32 -8.16 2.79 -4.40
C ILE A 32 -7.12 2.68 -5.50
N GLU A 33 -6.02 3.43 -5.37
CA GLU A 33 -4.86 3.32 -6.27
C GLU A 33 -3.77 2.42 -5.65
N LEU A 34 -3.54 1.24 -6.23
CA LEU A 34 -2.49 0.31 -5.78
C LEU A 34 -1.17 0.56 -6.52
N LYS A 35 -0.17 1.09 -5.82
CA LYS A 35 1.19 1.27 -6.34
C LYS A 35 2.09 0.14 -5.85
N LYS A 36 2.49 -0.75 -6.75
CA LYS A 36 3.53 -1.76 -6.46
C LYS A 36 4.90 -1.08 -6.50
N SER A 37 5.60 -1.02 -5.36
CA SER A 37 6.99 -0.56 -5.35
C SER A 37 7.91 -1.69 -5.79
N ILE A 38 8.72 -1.47 -6.82
CA ILE A 38 9.71 -2.45 -7.29
C ILE A 38 10.91 -2.52 -6.32
N THR A 39 11.07 -1.55 -5.43
CA THR A 39 12.22 -1.41 -4.53
C THR A 39 12.46 -2.61 -3.61
N GLU A 40 11.40 -3.29 -3.16
CA GLU A 40 11.55 -4.49 -2.33
C GLU A 40 12.16 -5.67 -3.10
N ARG A 41 11.86 -5.79 -4.41
CA ARG A 41 12.48 -6.82 -5.27
C ARG A 41 13.94 -6.51 -5.56
N THR A 42 14.28 -5.23 -5.77
CA THR A 42 15.67 -4.84 -6.08
C THR A 42 16.60 -4.94 -4.88
N PHE A 43 16.15 -4.67 -3.65
CA PHE A 43 16.97 -4.86 -2.46
C PHE A 43 17.40 -6.32 -2.27
N GLY A 44 16.49 -7.27 -2.50
CA GLY A 44 16.81 -8.70 -2.44
C GLY A 44 17.81 -9.14 -3.51
N ILE A 45 17.73 -8.59 -4.73
CA ILE A 45 18.68 -8.88 -5.82
C ILE A 45 20.05 -8.27 -5.54
N ILE A 46 20.10 -7.03 -5.04
CA ILE A 46 21.35 -6.36 -4.68
C ILE A 46 22.08 -7.12 -3.57
N GLN A 47 21.38 -7.55 -2.50
CA GLN A 47 22.00 -8.39 -1.46
C GLN A 47 22.57 -9.70 -2.02
N LEU A 48 21.84 -10.36 -2.92
CA LEU A 48 22.30 -11.61 -3.54
C LEU A 48 23.56 -11.41 -4.41
N LEU A 49 23.64 -10.28 -5.12
CA LEU A 49 24.78 -9.93 -5.97
C LEU A 49 26.06 -9.59 -5.18
N PHE A 50 25.93 -9.19 -3.91
CA PHE A 50 27.06 -8.89 -3.00
C PHE A 50 27.45 -10.07 -2.08
N LEU A 51 26.79 -11.23 -2.23
CA LEU A 51 27.02 -12.47 -1.47
C LEU A 51 27.74 -13.55 -2.30
N GLN A 52 28.27 -13.21 -3.47
CA GLN A 52 29.07 -14.07 -4.34
C GLN A 52 30.54 -13.66 -4.35
#